data_AF-A0A524Q8L2-F1
#
_entry.id   AF-A0A524Q8L2-F1
#
_cell.length_a   1.000
_cell.length_b   1.000
_cell.length_c   1.000
_cell.angle_alpha   90.00
_cell.angle_beta   90.00
_cell.angle_gamma   90.00
#
_symmetry.space_group_name_H-M   'P 1'
#
loop_
_entity.id
_entity.type
_entity.pdbx_description
1 polymer ?
#
loop_
_entity_poly.entity_id
_entity_poly.type
_entity_poly.pdbx_seq_one_letter_code
_entity_poly.pdbx_strand_id
1 'polypeptide(L)'
;IMRQIDPRLEPSPFWAHILKRGESTMYHTHSVGNYPGLGLSWVYYASFSEDSGDLIFICQVNEDRVFHAVRPAVGRLVIFPTSMPHMTQRHAGKEVRVSISGNYFLPMQTKLDVLSGETTSTVTEFAG
;
A
#
# COMPACT_ATOMS: atom_id res chain seq x y z
N ILE A 1 -14.64 -11.63 14.79
CA ILE A 1 -14.04 -11.92 13.47
C ILE A 1 -12.58 -11.46 13.52
N MET A 2 -11.62 -12.36 13.73
CA MET A 2 -10.21 -12.03 13.51
C MET A 2 -9.99 -11.90 12.01
N ARG A 3 -9.55 -10.72 11.56
CA ARG A 3 -9.15 -10.51 10.17
C ARG A 3 -7.68 -10.89 10.06
N GLN A 4 -7.40 -12.09 9.55
CA GLN A 4 -6.04 -12.51 9.24
C GLN A 4 -5.62 -11.98 7.87
N ILE A 5 -4.38 -11.51 7.78
CA ILE A 5 -3.70 -11.27 6.51
C ILE A 5 -3.30 -12.65 5.95
N ASP A 6 -3.40 -12.84 4.63
CA ASP A 6 -3.05 -14.10 3.97
C ASP A 6 -1.64 -14.55 4.40
N PRO A 7 -1.49 -15.72 5.03
CA PRO A 7 -0.21 -16.17 5.59
C PRO A 7 0.85 -16.45 4.52
N ARG A 8 0.46 -16.53 3.23
CA ARG A 8 1.37 -16.72 2.11
C ARG A 8 2.11 -15.44 1.73
N LEU A 9 1.72 -14.29 2.26
CA LEU A 9 2.36 -13.01 1.95
C LEU A 9 3.73 -12.89 2.64
N GLU A 10 4.77 -12.67 1.85
CA GLU A 10 6.13 -12.46 2.34
C GLU A 10 6.45 -10.96 2.46
N PRO A 11 7.10 -10.52 3.56
CA PRO A 11 7.50 -9.14 3.71
C PRO A 11 8.65 -8.76 2.76
N SER A 12 8.53 -7.59 2.16
CA SER A 12 9.63 -6.89 1.48
C SER A 12 10.31 -5.93 2.47
N PRO A 13 11.56 -5.47 2.21
CA PRO A 13 12.17 -4.42 3.03
C PRO A 13 11.24 -3.21 3.19
N PHE A 14 11.18 -2.68 4.41
CA PHE A 14 10.46 -1.45 4.71
C PHE A 14 11.43 -0.27 4.73
N TRP A 15 10.91 0.94 4.53
CA TRP A 15 11.71 2.16 4.47
C TRP A 15 10.97 3.33 5.13
N ALA A 16 11.72 4.38 5.48
CA ALA A 16 11.17 5.61 6.02
C ALA A 16 11.11 6.70 4.94
N HIS A 17 10.01 7.44 4.93
CA HIS A 17 9.91 8.73 4.26
C HIS A 17 10.04 9.83 5.30
N ILE A 18 11.03 10.70 5.13
CA ILE A 18 11.21 11.91 5.93
C ILE A 18 11.04 13.09 4.98
N LEU A 19 9.84 13.67 4.98
CA LEU A 19 9.47 14.76 4.07
C LEU A 19 9.62 16.11 4.77
N LYS A 20 10.42 17.00 4.15
CA LYS A 20 10.57 18.41 4.49
C LYS A 20 9.54 19.26 3.77
N ARG A 21 9.43 20.52 4.18
CA ARG A 21 8.52 21.50 3.55
C ARG A 21 8.79 21.60 2.05
N GLY A 22 7.74 21.43 1.26
CA GLY A 22 7.77 21.48 -0.19
C GLY A 22 7.97 20.12 -0.88
N GLU A 23 8.29 19.07 -0.13
CA GLU A 23 8.53 17.73 -0.70
C GLU A 23 7.23 16.91 -0.82
N SER A 24 7.28 15.91 -1.69
CA SER A 24 6.19 14.97 -1.95
C SER A 24 6.72 13.65 -2.51
N THR A 25 5.90 12.62 -2.46
CA THR A 25 6.11 11.36 -3.19
C THR A 25 5.26 11.40 -4.45
N MET A 26 5.90 11.30 -5.61
CA MET A 26 5.25 11.40 -6.92
C MET A 26 4.28 10.25 -7.18
N TYR A 27 3.45 10.40 -8.21
CA TYR A 27 2.56 9.35 -8.71
C TYR A 27 3.32 8.06 -9.08
N HIS A 28 2.92 6.94 -8.49
CA HIS A 28 3.51 5.62 -8.75
C HIS A 28 2.58 4.47 -8.34
N THR A 29 3.01 3.24 -8.65
CA THR A 29 2.47 1.99 -8.09
C THR A 29 3.64 1.15 -7.56
N HIS A 30 3.36 0.15 -6.73
CA HIS A 30 4.34 -0.83 -6.27
C HIS A 30 4.21 -2.16 -7.04
N SER A 31 3.67 -2.12 -8.26
CA SER A 31 3.57 -3.28 -9.13
C SER A 31 4.97 -3.74 -9.56
N VAL A 32 5.24 -5.04 -9.47
CA VAL A 32 6.54 -5.61 -9.84
C VAL A 32 6.38 -6.44 -11.11
N GLY A 33 7.06 -6.01 -12.18
CA GLY A 33 7.08 -6.69 -13.48
C GLY A 33 5.68 -6.88 -14.07
N ASN A 34 5.47 -8.03 -14.71
CA ASN A 34 4.21 -8.38 -15.38
C ASN A 34 3.11 -8.88 -14.43
N TYR A 35 3.29 -8.77 -13.10
CA TYR A 35 2.38 -9.33 -12.10
C TYR A 35 1.75 -8.25 -11.21
N PRO A 36 0.97 -7.31 -11.79
CA PRO A 36 0.36 -6.24 -11.03
C PRO A 36 -0.69 -6.79 -10.05
N GLY A 37 -0.67 -6.30 -8.81
CA GLY A 37 -1.77 -6.49 -7.85
C GLY A 37 -1.72 -7.71 -6.94
N LEU A 38 -0.67 -8.54 -7.03
CA LEU A 38 -0.48 -9.71 -6.14
C LEU A 38 0.33 -9.35 -4.87
N GLY A 39 -0.03 -8.24 -4.22
CA GLY A 39 0.62 -7.79 -3.00
C GLY A 39 -0.14 -6.67 -2.27
N LEU A 40 0.31 -6.40 -1.05
CA LEU A 40 -0.21 -5.33 -0.20
C LEU A 40 0.90 -4.33 0.10
N SER A 41 0.60 -3.05 -0.08
CA SER A 41 1.41 -1.93 0.39
C SER A 41 0.82 -1.39 1.68
N TRP A 42 1.69 -0.83 2.52
CA TRP A 42 1.25 -0.21 3.76
C TRP A 42 2.08 1.03 4.09
N VAL A 43 1.47 1.94 4.83
CA VAL A 43 2.13 3.12 5.39
C VAL A 43 1.65 3.39 6.81
N TYR A 44 2.60 3.57 7.73
CA TYR A 44 2.39 3.95 9.11
C TYR A 44 2.90 5.38 9.34
N TYR A 45 2.06 6.24 9.91
CA TYR A 45 2.41 7.64 10.17
C TYR A 45 2.95 7.82 11.58
N ALA A 46 4.27 7.93 11.70
CA ALA A 46 4.97 8.14 12.97
C ALA A 46 4.96 9.61 13.41
N SER A 47 5.02 10.55 12.45
CA SER A 47 4.91 11.99 12.70
C SER A 47 4.13 12.65 11.57
N PHE A 48 3.28 13.61 11.94
CA PHE A 48 2.41 14.32 11.03
C PHE A 48 2.08 15.72 11.59
N SER A 49 2.05 16.72 10.72
CA SER A 49 1.55 18.06 11.03
C SER A 49 0.27 18.34 10.23
N GLU A 50 -0.61 19.22 10.71
CA GLU A 50 -1.85 19.55 10.00
C GLU A 50 -1.63 20.14 8.60
N ASP A 51 -0.45 20.68 8.33
CA ASP A 51 -0.10 21.19 7.00
C ASP A 51 0.58 20.13 6.12
N SER A 52 0.60 18.86 6.56
CA SER A 52 1.13 17.74 5.78
C SER A 52 0.15 17.33 4.69
N GLY A 53 0.68 17.01 3.51
CA GLY A 53 -0.14 16.60 2.38
C GLY A 53 -0.77 15.21 2.55
N ASP A 54 -1.97 15.05 2.00
CA ASP A 54 -2.74 13.80 2.06
C ASP A 54 -2.12 12.69 1.22
N LEU A 55 -2.46 11.43 1.56
CA LEU A 55 -2.26 10.30 0.65
C LEU A 55 -3.39 10.30 -0.36
N ILE A 56 -3.07 10.37 -1.65
CA ILE A 56 -4.06 10.42 -2.72
C ILE A 56 -4.01 9.11 -3.50
N PHE A 57 -5.12 8.38 -3.50
CA PHE A 57 -5.35 7.26 -4.40
C PHE A 57 -6.01 7.76 -5.68
N ILE A 58 -5.57 7.23 -6.81
CA ILE A 58 -6.01 7.67 -8.13
C ILE A 58 -6.49 6.44 -8.89
N CYS A 59 -7.77 6.43 -9.26
CA CYS A 59 -8.32 5.40 -10.14
C CYS A 59 -9.00 6.03 -11.34
N GLN A 60 -8.98 5.28 -12.45
CA GLN A 60 -9.74 5.61 -13.65
C GLN A 60 -11.06 4.83 -13.58
N VAL A 61 -12.18 5.53 -13.70
CA VAL A 61 -13.52 4.93 -13.79
C VAL A 61 -14.14 5.46 -15.07
N ASN A 62 -14.19 4.60 -16.10
CA ASN A 62 -14.51 5.00 -17.48
C ASN A 62 -13.57 6.12 -17.97
N GLU A 63 -14.14 7.23 -18.43
CA GLU A 63 -13.40 8.41 -18.89
C GLU A 63 -12.95 9.32 -17.74
N ASP A 64 -13.46 9.09 -16.53
CA ASP A 64 -13.19 9.94 -15.37
C ASP A 64 -11.98 9.46 -14.57
N ARG A 65 -11.21 10.44 -14.09
CA ARG A 65 -10.16 10.21 -13.09
C ARG A 65 -10.68 10.60 -11.72
N VAL A 66 -10.79 9.62 -10.84
CA VAL A 66 -11.23 9.79 -9.46
C VAL A 66 -10.02 9.91 -8.53
N PHE A 67 -10.04 10.93 -7.68
CA PHE A 67 -9.02 11.17 -6.66
C PHE A 67 -9.65 10.96 -5.28
N HIS A 68 -9.12 10.00 -4.53
CA HIS A 68 -9.56 9.73 -3.17
C HIS A 68 -8.47 10.12 -2.17
N ALA A 69 -8.75 11.12 -1.34
CA ALA A 69 -7.83 11.61 -0.33
C ALA A 69 -8.01 10.87 1.00
N VAL A 70 -6.91 10.34 1.53
CA VAL A 70 -6.83 9.79 2.88
C VAL A 70 -5.96 10.70 3.73
N ARG A 71 -6.62 11.37 4.68
CA ARG A 71 -5.99 12.24 5.65
C ARG A 71 -5.12 11.42 6.62
N PRO A 72 -3.80 11.65 6.69
CA PRO A 72 -2.95 10.95 7.64
C PRO A 72 -3.26 11.39 9.08
N ALA A 73 -2.92 10.52 10.05
CA ALA A 73 -2.97 10.83 11.47
C ALA A 73 -1.86 10.05 12.17
N VAL A 74 -1.25 10.62 13.20
CA VAL A 74 -0.21 9.91 13.98
C VAL A 74 -0.79 8.59 14.52
N GLY A 75 -0.03 7.51 14.37
CA GLY A 75 -0.45 6.16 14.76
C GLY A 75 -1.36 5.45 13.75
N ARG A 76 -1.76 6.10 12.65
CA ARG A 76 -2.60 5.48 11.62
C ARG A 76 -1.77 4.60 10.70
N LEU A 77 -2.23 3.36 10.53
CA LEU A 77 -1.78 2.42 9.50
C LEU A 77 -2.80 2.41 8.35
N VAL A 78 -2.33 2.60 7.14
CA VAL A 78 -3.13 2.45 5.92
C VAL A 78 -2.57 1.28 5.13
N ILE A 79 -3.43 0.36 4.70
CA ILE A 79 -3.09 -0.83 3.91
C ILE A 79 -3.88 -0.79 2.61
N PHE A 80 -3.24 -1.04 1.48
CA PHE A 80 -3.84 -0.95 0.16
C PHE A 80 -3.14 -1.90 -0.85
N PRO A 81 -3.77 -2.23 -1.98
CA PRO A 81 -3.16 -3.09 -3.00
C PRO A 81 -1.90 -2.44 -3.61
N THR A 82 -0.86 -3.23 -3.89
CA THR A 82 0.38 -2.73 -4.53
C THR A 82 0.15 -2.14 -5.93
N SER A 83 -0.92 -2.57 -6.61
CA SER A 83 -1.33 -2.03 -7.91
C SER A 83 -2.05 -0.69 -7.84
N MET A 84 -2.46 -0.23 -6.64
CA MET A 84 -3.22 1.00 -6.50
C MET A 84 -2.34 2.22 -6.83
N PRO A 85 -2.66 3.01 -7.88
CA PRO A 85 -1.91 4.23 -8.17
C PRO A 85 -2.11 5.26 -7.08
N HIS A 86 -1.00 5.83 -6.61
CA HIS A 86 -1.04 6.78 -5.51
C HIS A 86 0.11 7.78 -5.53
N MET A 87 -0.08 8.87 -4.79
CA MET A 87 0.93 9.90 -4.54
C MET A 87 0.70 10.49 -3.15
N THR A 88 1.66 11.28 -2.66
CA THR A 88 1.42 12.16 -1.51
C THR A 88 1.37 13.60 -1.98
N GLN A 89 0.40 14.36 -1.48
CA GLN A 89 0.40 15.81 -1.72
C GLN A 89 1.62 16.45 -1.07
N ARG A 90 1.97 17.64 -1.58
CA ARG A 90 3.08 18.44 -1.09
C ARG A 90 2.92 18.74 0.41
N HIS A 91 3.98 18.47 1.15
CA HIS A 91 4.07 18.84 2.56
C HIS A 91 4.25 20.34 2.72
N ALA A 92 3.31 21.05 3.34
CA ALA A 92 3.37 22.49 3.53
C ALA A 92 3.86 22.92 4.93
N GLY A 93 3.86 21.98 5.88
CA GLY A 93 4.24 22.21 7.28
C GLY A 93 5.71 22.52 7.51
N LYS A 94 6.00 23.15 8.65
CA LYS A 94 7.37 23.48 9.09
C LYS A 94 8.09 22.27 9.67
N GLU A 95 7.37 21.42 10.40
CA GLU A 95 7.89 20.19 10.98
C GLU A 95 8.06 19.10 9.92
N VAL A 96 8.98 18.17 10.14
CA VAL A 96 9.13 17.01 9.23
C VAL A 96 7.96 16.04 9.36
N ARG A 97 7.47 15.55 8.23
CA ARG A 97 6.55 14.41 8.18
C ARG A 97 7.37 13.13 8.13
N VAL A 98 7.07 12.21 9.05
CA VAL A 98 7.75 10.90 9.11
C VAL A 98 6.72 9.79 8.93
N SER A 99 6.94 8.96 7.92
CA SER A 99 6.14 7.75 7.72
C SER A 99 7.04 6.56 7.40
N ILE A 100 6.59 5.38 7.77
CA ILE A 100 7.27 4.12 7.49
C ILE A 100 6.38 3.37 6.51
N SER A 101 6.97 2.90 5.43
CA SER A 101 6.26 2.21 4.36
C SER A 101 6.90 0.87 4.08
N GLY A 102 6.10 -0.06 3.57
CA GLY A 102 6.58 -1.37 3.19
C GLY A 102 5.60 -2.08 2.28
N ASN A 103 6.02 -3.25 1.83
CA ASN A 103 5.22 -4.11 0.97
C ASN A 103 5.23 -5.54 1.48
N TYR A 104 4.16 -6.25 1.15
CA TYR A 104 4.06 -7.70 1.19
C TYR A 104 3.72 -8.19 -0.22
N PHE A 105 4.34 -9.28 -0.64
CA PHE A 105 4.07 -9.89 -1.94
C PHE A 105 3.86 -11.39 -1.79
N LEU A 106 3.09 -11.97 -2.70
CA LEU A 106 3.10 -13.43 -2.84
C LEU A 106 4.48 -13.91 -3.36
N PRO A 107 4.96 -15.08 -2.92
CA PRO A 107 6.09 -15.77 -3.52
C PRO A 107 5.87 -15.95 -5.02
N MET A 108 6.95 -15.95 -5.80
CA MET A 108 6.86 -16.07 -7.26
C MET A 108 6.10 -17.32 -7.70
N GLN A 109 6.33 -18.47 -7.04
CA GLN A 109 5.62 -19.71 -7.38
C GLN A 109 4.12 -19.57 -7.12
N THR A 110 3.72 -19.07 -5.94
CA THR A 110 2.32 -18.81 -5.62
C THR A 110 1.66 -17.82 -6.58
N LYS A 111 2.40 -16.82 -7.08
CA LYS A 111 1.90 -15.92 -8.13
C LYS A 111 1.60 -16.67 -9.42
N LEU A 112 2.49 -17.58 -9.83
CA LEU A 112 2.29 -18.40 -11.03
C LEU A 112 1.09 -19.32 -10.86
N ASP A 113 0.95 -19.99 -9.72
CA ASP A 113 -0.16 -20.91 -9.42
C ASP A 113 -1.53 -20.17 -9.42
N VAL A 114 -1.59 -18.98 -8.82
CA VAL A 114 -2.80 -18.14 -8.81
C VAL A 114 -3.20 -17.70 -10.23
N LEU A 115 -2.22 -17.41 -11.08
CA LEU A 115 -2.46 -16.92 -12.44
C LEU A 115 -2.71 -18.04 -13.45
N SER A 116 -2.16 -19.24 -13.23
CA SER A 116 -2.43 -20.42 -14.04
C SER A 116 -3.82 -21.02 -13.76
N GLY A 117 -4.47 -20.60 -12.66
CA GLY A 117 -5.74 -21.17 -12.21
C GLY A 117 -5.57 -22.54 -11.53
N GLU A 118 -4.33 -23.00 -11.34
CA GLU A 118 -4.01 -24.18 -10.55
C GLU A 118 -4.11 -23.82 -9.07
N THR A 119 -5.34 -23.65 -8.58
CA THR A 119 -5.55 -23.50 -7.15
C THR A 119 -5.33 -24.87 -6.53
N THR A 120 -4.16 -25.10 -5.93
CA THR A 120 -3.96 -26.25 -5.04
C THR A 120 -4.92 -26.07 -3.87
N SER A 121 -6.03 -26.80 -3.92
CA SER A 121 -7.01 -26.91 -2.84
C SER A 121 -6.34 -27.50 -1.61
N THR A 122 -5.77 -26.64 -0.77
CA THR A 122 -5.62 -26.90 0.67
C THR A 122 -6.40 -25.84 1.42
N VAL A 123 -7.71 -25.87 1.20
CA VAL A 123 -8.65 -25.43 2.24
C VAL A 123 -8.51 -26.47 3.34
N THR A 124 -7.65 -26.21 4.32
CA THR A 124 -7.72 -26.92 5.59
C THR A 124 -9.03 -26.47 6.22
N GLU A 125 -10.04 -27.35 6.17
CA GLU A 125 -11.24 -27.23 7.00
C GLU A 125 -10.77 -27.09 8.46
N PHE A 126 -11.04 -25.93 9.07
CA PHE A 126 -11.05 -25.84 10.53
C PHE A 126 -12.30 -26.57 11.00
N ALA A 127 -12.14 -27.86 11.30
CA ALA A 127 -13.13 -28.64 12.03
C ALA A 127 -13.11 -28.23 13.51
N GLY A 128 -14.30 -27.91 14.03
CA GLY A 128 -14.71 -28.10 15.43
C GLY A 128 -14.11 -27.18 16.47
#